data_AF-A0A9D4QJ06-F1
#
_entry.id   AF-A0A9D4QJ06-F1
#
_cell.length_a   1.000
_cell.length_b   1.000
_cell.length_c   1.000
_cell.angle_alpha   90.00
_cell.angle_beta   90.00
_cell.angle_gamma   90.00
#
_symmetry.space_group_name_H-M   'P 1'
#
loop_
_entity.id
_entity.type
_entity.pdbx_description
1 polymer ?
#
loop_
_entity_poly.entity_id
_entity_poly.type
_entity_poly.pdbx_seq_one_letter_code
_entity_poly.pdbx_strand_id
1 'polypeptide(L)'
;MMKTDYFTDPSGRKYSVRNNVDCKSSNVVYAVNCRRCCKFVYVGATGGTLYQRHLLNLSRIRTQHSDPVAEHFYTDTPWMIS
;
A
#
# COMPACT_ATOMS: atom_id res chain seq x y z
N MET A 1 8.43 7.52 8.94
CA MET A 1 9.02 6.19 8.66
C MET A 1 8.59 5.28 9.80
N MET A 2 7.73 4.31 9.55
CA MET A 2 7.20 3.43 10.59
C MET A 2 8.25 2.35 10.87
N LYS A 3 8.89 2.39 12.05
CA LYS A 3 9.83 1.36 12.51
C LYS A 3 9.10 0.50 13.52
N THR A 4 8.57 -0.63 13.07
CA THR A 4 8.11 -1.67 13.97
C THR A 4 9.12 -2.79 13.87
N ASP A 5 9.91 -3.02 14.92
CA ASP A 5 11.00 -4.01 14.90
C ASP A 5 10.49 -5.46 14.91
N TYR A 6 9.20 -5.65 15.24
CA TYR A 6 8.54 -6.94 15.24
C TYR A 6 7.02 -6.80 15.07
N PHE A 7 6.36 -7.84 14.57
CA PHE A 7 4.90 -8.02 14.67
C PHE A 7 4.58 -9.33 15.41
N THR A 8 3.40 -9.38 16.05
CA THR A 8 2.96 -10.54 16.85
C THR A 8 1.71 -11.12 16.22
N ASP A 9 1.64 -12.44 16.08
CA ASP A 9 0.42 -13.12 15.64
C ASP A 9 -0.58 -13.33 16.80
N PRO A 10 -1.82 -13.78 16.53
CA PRO A 10 -2.81 -14.07 17.57
C PRO A 10 -2.38 -15.17 18.57
N SER A 11 -1.40 -16.01 18.22
CA SER A 11 -0.83 -17.03 19.10
C SER A 11 0.28 -16.50 20.02
N GLY A 12 0.64 -15.21 19.90
CA GLY A 12 1.70 -14.57 20.67
C GLY A 12 3.10 -14.73 20.07
N ARG A 13 3.23 -15.32 18.88
CA ARG A 13 4.53 -15.52 18.23
C ARG A 13 5.01 -14.20 17.62
N LYS A 14 6.24 -13.81 17.97
CA LYS A 14 6.89 -12.59 17.48
C LYS A 14 7.71 -12.88 16.24
N TYR A 15 7.54 -12.03 15.22
CA TYR A 15 8.27 -12.05 13.96
C TYR A 15 9.10 -10.77 13.88
N SER A 16 10.42 -10.90 13.94
CA SER A 16 11.33 -9.76 13.78
C SER A 16 11.27 -9.25 12.33
N VAL A 17 11.04 -7.95 12.15
CA VAL A 17 11.13 -7.29 10.84
C VAL A 17 12.61 -7.11 10.53
N ARG A 18 13.21 -8.13 9.89
CA ARG A 18 14.68 -8.24 9.80
C ARG A 18 15.38 -7.29 8.84
N ASN A 19 14.66 -6.53 8.01
CA ASN A 19 15.29 -5.73 6.95
C ASN A 19 14.76 -4.29 6.90
N ASN A 20 15.66 -3.38 6.54
CA ASN A 20 15.30 -2.04 6.10
C ASN A 20 14.53 -2.18 4.76
N VAL A 21 13.23 -1.94 4.78
CA VAL A 21 12.40 -1.94 3.58
C VAL A 21 12.49 -0.56 2.95
N ASP A 22 13.01 -0.52 1.74
CA ASP A 22 13.15 0.69 0.93
C ASP A 22 12.50 0.50 -0.46
N CYS A 23 12.61 1.52 -1.30
CA CYS A 23 12.06 1.50 -2.66
C CYS A 23 12.70 0.40 -3.56
N LYS A 24 13.89 -0.11 -3.21
CA LYS A 24 14.59 -1.16 -3.97
C LYS A 24 14.20 -2.57 -3.51
N SER A 25 13.52 -2.68 -2.38
CA SER A 25 13.06 -3.96 -1.83
C SER A 25 12.03 -4.61 -2.75
N SER A 26 12.19 -5.91 -2.98
CA SER A 26 11.29 -6.78 -3.76
C SER A 26 10.65 -7.85 -2.88
N ASN A 27 9.61 -8.52 -3.37
CA ASN A 27 8.86 -9.53 -2.61
C ASN A 27 8.30 -8.99 -1.28
N VAL A 28 7.75 -7.78 -1.31
CA VAL A 28 7.21 -7.10 -0.14
C VAL A 28 5.68 -7.00 -0.19
N VAL A 29 5.06 -7.09 1.00
CA VAL A 29 3.68 -6.68 1.23
C VAL A 29 3.70 -5.23 1.70
N TYR A 30 2.83 -4.39 1.12
CA TYR A 30 2.77 -2.96 1.41
C TYR A 30 1.32 -2.50 1.58
N ALA A 31 1.15 -1.35 2.24
CA ALA A 31 -0.14 -0.71 2.40
C ALA A 31 -0.11 0.74 1.90
N VAL A 32 -1.12 1.16 1.17
CA VAL A 32 -1.34 2.56 0.77
C VAL A 32 -2.49 3.11 1.60
N ASN A 33 -2.20 4.14 2.39
CA ASN A 33 -3.18 4.82 3.23
C ASN A 33 -3.55 6.17 2.59
N CYS A 34 -4.85 6.42 2.41
CA CYS A 34 -5.35 7.73 2.01
C CYS A 34 -5.51 8.65 3.23
N ARG A 35 -4.63 9.65 3.33
CA ARG A 35 -4.64 10.63 4.44
C ARG A 35 -5.88 11.55 4.45
N ARG A 36 -6.60 11.66 3.32
CA ARG A 36 -7.83 12.47 3.22
C ARG A 36 -9.03 11.72 3.78
N CYS A 37 -9.17 10.43 3.45
CA CYS A 37 -10.33 9.65 3.84
C CYS A 37 -10.19 8.97 5.22
N CYS A 38 -8.96 8.75 5.69
CA CYS A 38 -8.60 8.11 6.98
C CYS A 38 -9.14 6.68 7.22
N LYS A 39 -10.05 6.19 6.38
CA LYS A 39 -10.72 4.88 6.51
C LYS A 39 -10.27 3.86 5.45
N PHE A 40 -9.70 4.33 4.34
CA PHE A 40 -9.28 3.45 3.24
C PHE A 40 -7.81 3.10 3.35
N VAL A 41 -7.53 1.80 3.41
CA VAL A 41 -6.19 1.21 3.36
C VAL A 41 -6.19 0.14 2.27
N TYR A 42 -5.32 0.29 1.28
CA TYR A 42 -5.13 -0.68 0.21
C TYR A 42 -3.90 -1.53 0.50
N VAL A 43 -4.10 -2.83 0.69
CA VAL A 43 -3.01 -3.78 0.90
C VAL A 43 -2.67 -4.47 -0.41
N GLY A 44 -1.39 -4.52 -0.76
CA GLY A 44 -0.91 -5.17 -1.96
C GLY A 44 0.41 -5.88 -1.75
N ALA A 45 0.76 -6.75 -2.69
CA ALA A 45 2.06 -7.41 -2.76
C ALA A 45 2.71 -7.16 -4.13
N THR A 46 4.03 -7.23 -4.17
CA THR A 46 4.80 -7.12 -5.42
C THR A 46 5.95 -8.10 -5.44
N GLY A 47 6.13 -8.80 -6.58
CA GLY A 47 7.34 -9.56 -6.87
C GLY A 47 8.49 -8.68 -7.39
N GLY A 48 8.15 -7.59 -8.09
CA GLY A 48 9.10 -6.54 -8.49
C GLY A 48 9.45 -5.60 -7.33
N THR A 49 10.24 -4.55 -7.60
CA THR A 49 10.61 -3.60 -6.54
C THR A 49 9.42 -2.74 -6.10
N LEU A 50 9.44 -2.31 -4.85
CA LEU A 50 8.43 -1.39 -4.31
C LEU A 50 8.35 -0.10 -5.13
N TYR A 51 9.48 0.39 -5.64
CA TYR A 51 9.56 1.52 -6.56
C TYR A 51 8.76 1.30 -7.84
N GLN A 52 8.98 0.18 -8.53
CA GLN A 52 8.25 -0.15 -9.77
C GLN A 52 6.76 -0.24 -9.50
N ARG A 53 6.37 -0.87 -8.39
CA ARG A 53 4.97 -0.97 -7.99
C ARG A 53 4.36 0.40 -7.70
N HIS A 54 5.10 1.28 -7.04
CA HIS A 54 4.66 2.65 -6.78
C HIS A 54 4.46 3.44 -8.08
N LEU A 55 5.42 3.39 -9.00
CA LEU A 55 5.29 4.03 -10.32
C LEU A 55 4.11 3.50 -11.12
N LEU A 56 3.86 2.19 -11.09
CA LEU A 56 2.71 1.58 -11.76
C LEU A 56 1.39 2.12 -11.21
N ASN A 57 1.26 2.23 -9.88
CA ASN A 57 0.06 2.81 -9.26
C ASN A 57 -0.12 4.27 -9.70
N LEU A 58 0.95 5.08 -9.69
CA LEU A 58 0.89 6.47 -10.16
C LEU A 58 0.49 6.56 -11.64
N SER A 59 1.02 5.69 -12.49
CA SER A 59 0.66 5.62 -13.90
C SER A 59 -0.83 5.31 -14.05
N ARG A 60 -1.34 4.28 -13.35
CA ARG A 60 -2.75 3.87 -13.39
C ARG A 60 -3.70 4.96 -12.94
N ILE A 61 -3.34 5.72 -11.89
CA ILE A 61 -4.09 6.90 -11.46
C ILE A 61 -4.16 7.94 -12.59
N ARG A 62 -3.02 8.24 -13.22
CA ARG A 62 -2.93 9.24 -14.30
C ARG A 62 -3.68 8.83 -15.56
N THR A 63 -3.65 7.54 -15.90
CA THR A 63 -4.34 7.00 -17.08
C THR A 63 -5.78 6.60 -16.81
N GLN A 64 -6.31 6.89 -15.61
CA GLN A 64 -7.67 6.52 -15.20
C GLN A 64 -7.98 5.04 -15.44
N HIS A 65 -7.00 4.19 -15.11
CA HIS A 65 -7.16 2.75 -15.23
C HIS A 65 -8.27 2.29 -14.28
N SER A 66 -9.13 1.38 -14.74
CA SER A 66 -10.19 0.82 -13.90
C SER A 66 -9.59 -0.20 -12.94
N ASP A 67 -9.10 0.29 -11.81
CA ASP A 67 -8.82 -0.50 -10.61
C ASP A 67 -9.16 0.31 -9.35
N PRO A 68 -9.57 -0.34 -8.24
CA PRO A 68 -10.10 0.36 -7.07
C PRO A 68 -9.14 1.37 -6.44
N VAL A 69 -7.83 1.13 -6.53
CA VAL A 69 -6.83 2.08 -6.04
C VAL A 69 -6.82 3.30 -6.94
N ALA A 70 -6.64 3.10 -8.25
CA ALA A 70 -6.61 4.19 -9.21
C ALA A 70 -7.89 5.04 -9.13
N GLU A 71 -9.06 4.38 -9.21
CA GLU A 71 -10.38 5.01 -9.10
C GLU A 71 -10.51 5.90 -7.87
N HIS A 72 -10.10 5.42 -6.70
CA HIS A 72 -10.13 6.20 -5.48
C HIS A 72 -9.27 7.48 -5.53
N PHE A 73 -8.16 7.47 -6.25
CA PHE A 73 -7.21 8.59 -6.26
C PHE A 73 -7.39 9.55 -7.45
N TYR A 74 -8.05 9.13 -8.55
CA TYR A 74 -8.38 10.04 -9.66
C TYR A 74 -9.82 10.55 -9.64
N THR A 75 -10.74 9.87 -8.96
CA THR A 75 -12.09 10.39 -8.75
C THR A 75 -12.08 11.23 -7.47
N ASP A 76 -12.53 12.48 -7.54
CA ASP A 76 -12.68 13.34 -6.35
C ASP A 76 -13.94 12.99 -5.54
N THR A 77 -14.44 11.76 -5.70
CA THR A 77 -15.64 11.26 -5.05
C THR A 77 -15.28 10.54 -3.76
N PRO A 78 -15.66 11.08 -2.58
CA PRO A 78 -15.70 10.27 -1.39
C PRO A 78 -16.77 9.20 -1.63
N TRP A 79 -16.41 7.92 -1.56
CA TRP A 79 -17.36 6.79 -1.64
C TRP A 79 -18.28 6.72 -0.39
N MET A 80 -18.88 7.85 -0.02
CA MET A 80 -19.84 8.04 1.06
C MET A 80 -21.06 8.80 0.54
N ILE A 81 -21.68 8.35 -0.55
CA ILE A 81 -23.13 8.47 -0.72
C ILE A 81 -23.64 7.27 -1.54
N SER A 82 -24.04 6.20 -0.88
CA SER A 82 -25.22 5.38 -1.16
C SER A 82 -25.41 4.36 -0.04
#